data_AF-A0A1L8ZCH6-F1
#
_entry.id   AF-A0A1L8ZCH6-F1
#
_cell.length_a   1.000
_cell.length_b   1.000
_cell.length_c   1.000
_cell.angle_alpha   90.00
_cell.angle_beta   90.00
_cell.angle_gamma   90.00
#
_symmetry.space_group_name_H-M   'P 1'
#
loop_
_entity.id
_entity.type
_entity.pdbx_description
1 polymer ?
#
loop_
_entity_poly.entity_id
_entity_poly.type
_entity_poly.pdbx_seq_one_letter_code
_entity_poly.pdbx_strand_id
1 'polypeptide(L)'
;MVVEINSLRTCYLLVLLLLVAYGLVVFYTSSFFLSLELTGNPNFLFFTRLNYLFLSFIVFLVFERISLNFLKKSIFPVLVITLFLIMATFLSPSISGAKRWIFLQ
;
A
#
# COMPACT_ATOMS: atom_id res chain seq x y z
N MET A 1 24.59 9.21 20.09
CA MET A 1 23.28 8.62 20.42
C MET A 1 22.08 9.36 19.81
N VAL A 2 21.61 10.52 20.29
CA VAL A 2 20.39 11.16 19.70
C VAL A 2 20.61 11.65 18.25
N VAL A 3 21.81 12.18 17.94
CA VAL A 3 22.15 12.65 16.58
C VAL A 3 22.18 11.51 15.55
N GLU A 4 22.62 10.30 15.94
CA GLU A 4 22.67 9.13 15.05
C GLU A 4 21.29 8.55 14.75
N ILE A 5 20.35 8.60 15.70
CA ILE A 5 18.99 8.10 15.48
C ILE A 5 18.26 8.97 14.45
N ASN A 6 18.47 10.29 14.51
CA ASN A 6 17.88 11.23 13.55
C ASN A 6 18.49 11.11 12.15
N SER A 7 19.78 10.82 12.04
CA SER A 7 20.42 10.56 10.74
C SER A 7 19.92 9.24 10.13
N LEU A 8 19.77 8.18 10.93
CA LEU A 8 19.22 6.90 10.47
C LEU A 8 17.77 7.03 9.99
N ARG A 9 16.91 7.74 10.74
CA ARG A 9 15.52 7.99 10.34
C ARG A 9 15.45 8.67 8.97
N THR A 10 16.23 9.73 8.79
CA THR A 10 16.28 10.47 7.52
C THR A 10 16.79 9.58 6.39
N CYS A 11 17.81 8.75 6.64
CA CYS A 11 18.31 7.79 5.66
C CYS A 11 17.24 6.78 5.23
N TYR A 12 16.51 6.18 6.17
CA TYR A 12 15.42 5.25 5.85
C TYR A 12 14.31 5.91 5.03
N LEU A 13 13.92 7.14 5.37
CA LEU A 13 12.93 7.89 4.60
C LEU A 13 13.41 8.20 3.17
N LEU A 14 14.68 8.58 3.01
CA LEU A 14 15.27 8.80 1.68
C LEU A 14 15.27 7.53 0.84
N VAL A 15 15.71 6.41 1.41
CA VAL A 15 15.70 5.11 0.72
C VAL A 15 14.29 4.71 0.33
N LEU A 16 13.31 4.89 1.22
CA LEU A 16 11.90 4.61 0.94
C LEU A 16 11.38 5.48 -0.22
N LEU A 17 11.65 6.78 -0.21
CA LEU A 17 11.23 7.69 -1.28
C LEU A 17 11.87 7.33 -2.62
N LEU A 18 13.15 6.98 -2.63
CA LEU A 18 13.85 6.50 -3.84
C LEU A 18 13.22 5.21 -4.37
N LEU A 19 12.89 4.27 -3.50
CA LEU A 19 12.26 3.01 -3.87
C LEU A 19 10.86 3.23 -4.47
N VAL A 20 10.08 4.14 -3.88
CA VAL A 20 8.75 4.51 -4.38
C VAL A 20 8.86 5.20 -5.74
N ALA A 21 9.78 6.16 -5.90
CA ALA A 21 9.98 6.87 -7.15
C ALA A 21 10.43 5.93 -8.28
N TYR A 22 11.39 5.05 -7.99
CA TYR A 22 11.84 4.01 -8.92
C TYR A 22 10.70 3.06 -9.31
N GLY A 23 9.92 2.60 -8.32
CA GLY A 23 8.75 1.75 -8.55
C GLY A 23 7.71 2.40 -9.44
N LEU A 24 7.46 3.71 -9.31
CA LEU A 24 6.55 4.45 -10.20
C LEU A 24 7.05 4.50 -11.64
N VAL A 25 8.36 4.75 -11.84
CA VAL A 25 8.96 4.78 -13.18
C VAL A 25 8.84 3.42 -13.86
N VAL A 26 9.19 2.34 -13.16
CA VAL A 26 9.11 0.96 -13.67
C VAL A 26 7.65 0.55 -13.92
N PHE A 27 6.73 0.95 -13.04
CA PHE A 27 5.31 0.69 -13.23
C PHE A 27 4.81 1.36 -14.51
N TYR A 28 5.10 2.65 -14.70
CA TYR A 28 4.68 3.38 -15.90
C TYR A 28 5.18 2.71 -17.17
N THR A 29 6.47 2.36 -17.25
CA THR A 29 7.05 1.76 -18.45
C THR A 29 6.49 0.37 -18.77
N SER A 30 6.21 -0.44 -17.75
CA SER A 30 5.65 -1.78 -17.94
C SER A 30 4.15 -1.79 -18.19
N SER A 31 3.39 -0.87 -17.60
CA SER A 31 1.93 -0.83 -17.71
C SER A 31 1.41 0.05 -18.85
N PHE A 32 2.28 0.80 -19.55
CA PHE A 32 1.87 1.77 -20.58
C PHE A 32 1.01 1.12 -21.68
N PHE A 33 1.54 0.06 -22.31
CA PHE A 33 0.85 -0.66 -23.39
C PHE A 33 -0.41 -1.35 -22.87
N LEU A 34 -0.34 -1.96 -21.68
CA LEU A 34 -1.48 -2.62 -21.05
C LEU A 34 -2.63 -1.63 -20.76
N SER A 35 -2.31 -0.43 -20.28
CA SER A 35 -3.31 0.61 -20.01
C SER A 35 -3.97 1.09 -21.31
N LEU A 36 -3.18 1.24 -22.38
CA LEU A 36 -3.67 1.61 -23.69
C LEU A 36 -4.65 0.56 -24.25
N GLU A 37 -4.31 -0.72 -24.15
CA GLU A 37 -5.15 -1.83 -24.61
C GLU A 37 -6.45 -1.97 -23.83
N LEU A 38 -6.40 -1.84 -22.50
CA LEU A 38 -7.57 -2.07 -21.64
C LEU A 38 -8.53 -0.88 -21.56
N THR A 39 -8.02 0.36 -21.67
CA THR A 39 -8.80 1.56 -21.36
C THR A 39 -8.80 2.61 -22.47
N GLY A 40 -8.01 2.41 -23.54
CA GLY A 40 -7.79 3.41 -24.59
C GLY A 40 -6.95 4.61 -24.15
N ASN A 41 -6.60 4.72 -22.86
CA ASN A 41 -5.76 5.77 -22.31
C ASN A 41 -4.50 5.17 -21.67
N PRO A 42 -3.30 5.49 -22.19
CA PRO A 42 -2.06 4.91 -21.68
C PRO A 42 -1.73 5.31 -20.24
N ASN A 43 -2.30 6.42 -19.75
CA ASN A 43 -2.01 6.97 -18.43
C ASN A 43 -3.01 6.54 -17.34
N PHE A 44 -4.09 5.84 -17.70
CA PHE A 44 -5.16 5.51 -16.75
C PHE A 44 -4.63 4.73 -15.54
N LEU A 45 -3.95 3.60 -15.78
CA LEU A 45 -3.39 2.78 -14.70
C LEU A 45 -2.36 3.53 -13.86
N PHE A 46 -1.58 4.43 -14.49
CA PHE A 46 -0.60 5.26 -13.80
C PHE A 46 -1.26 6.25 -12.84
N PHE A 47 -2.30 6.98 -13.29
CA PHE A 47 -3.06 7.88 -12.40
C PHE A 47 -3.76 7.14 -11.27
N THR A 48 -4.32 5.97 -11.54
CA THR A 48 -4.88 5.10 -10.49
C THR A 48 -3.81 4.76 -9.44
N ARG A 49 -2.60 4.37 -9.87
CA ARG A 49 -1.50 4.05 -8.95
C ARG A 49 -1.05 5.27 -8.15
N LEU A 50 -1.04 6.45 -8.77
CA LEU A 50 -0.68 7.72 -8.13
C LEU A 50 -1.71 8.12 -7.06
N ASN A 51 -3.00 7.93 -7.31
CA ASN A 51 -4.06 8.14 -6.33
C ASN A 51 -3.92 7.20 -5.11
N TYR A 52 -3.61 5.91 -5.34
CA TYR A 52 -3.33 4.98 -4.24
C TYR A 52 -2.06 5.33 -3.47
N LEU A 53 -1.04 5.85 -4.13
CA LEU A 53 0.17 6.33 -3.47
C LEU A 53 -0.15 7.53 -2.58
N PHE A 54 -0.94 8.49 -3.07
CA PHE A 54 -1.40 9.63 -2.28
C PHE A 54 -2.18 9.18 -1.04
N LEU A 55 -3.12 8.25 -1.20
CA LEU A 55 -3.85 7.64 -0.07
C LEU A 55 -2.90 6.95 0.92
N SER A 56 -1.91 6.20 0.42
CA SER A 56 -0.91 5.53 1.25
C SER A 56 -0.07 6.52 2.05
N PHE A 57 0.26 7.67 1.45
CA PHE A 57 1.00 8.73 2.14
C PHE A 57 0.18 9.38 3.25
N ILE A 58 -1.12 9.61 3.04
CA ILE A 58 -2.04 10.07 4.10
C ILE A 58 -2.06 9.07 5.26
N VAL A 59 -2.23 7.78 4.95
CA VAL A 59 -2.21 6.72 5.97
C VAL A 59 -0.88 6.71 6.72
N PHE A 60 0.25 6.81 6.02
CA PHE A 60 1.57 6.89 6.64
C PHE A 60 1.69 8.03 7.65
N LEU A 61 1.26 9.25 7.28
CA LEU A 61 1.28 10.42 8.17
C LEU A 61 0.37 10.26 9.39
N VAL A 62 -0.75 9.57 9.25
CA VAL A 62 -1.63 9.24 10.39
C VAL A 62 -0.92 8.26 11.33
N PHE A 63 -0.35 7.18 10.80
CA PHE A 63 0.33 6.16 11.59
C PHE A 63 1.60 6.65 12.26
N GLU A 64 2.35 7.58 11.65
CA GLU A 64 3.53 8.21 12.24
C GLU A 64 3.20 8.89 13.58
N ARG A 65 1.98 9.43 13.73
CA ARG A 65 1.53 10.12 14.94
C ARG A 65 1.08 9.17 16.05
N ILE A 66 0.90 7.89 15.76
CA ILE A 66 0.38 6.91 16.71
C ILE A 66 1.54 6.38 17.57
N SER A 67 1.36 6.43 18.89
CA SER A 67 2.36 5.88 19.82
C SER A 67 2.48 4.36 19.72
N LEU A 68 3.69 3.83 19.91
CA LEU A 68 3.94 2.39 19.93
C LEU A 68 3.14 1.67 21.03
N ASN A 69 2.87 2.32 22.15
CA ASN A 69 2.08 1.75 23.25
C ASN A 69 0.61 1.53 22.83
N PHE A 70 0.04 2.46 22.07
CA PHE A 70 -1.29 2.30 21.50
C PHE A 70 -1.33 1.14 20.50
N LEU A 71 -0.34 1.07 19.59
CA LEU A 71 -0.24 -0.04 18.63
C LEU A 71 -0.12 -1.40 19.32
N LYS A 72 0.67 -1.51 20.40
CA LYS A 72 0.79 -2.73 21.20
C LYS A 72 -0.54 -3.16 21.81
N LYS A 73 -1.33 -2.22 22.33
CA LYS A 73 -2.65 -2.52 22.90
C LYS A 73 -3.68 -2.94 21.83
N SER A 74 -3.48 -2.48 20.59
CA SER A 74 -4.32 -2.79 19.44
C SER A 74 -4.01 -4.15 18.78
N ILE A 75 -2.99 -4.89 19.23
CA ILE A 75 -2.61 -6.17 18.61
C ILE A 75 -3.79 -7.16 18.62
N PHE A 76 -4.43 -7.36 19.78
CA PHE A 76 -5.54 -8.30 19.89
C PHE A 76 -6.74 -7.95 19.00
N PRO A 77 -7.29 -6.72 19.01
CA PRO A 77 -8.39 -6.37 18.12
C PRO A 77 -7.99 -6.48 16.63
N VAL A 78 -6.76 -6.08 16.26
CA VAL A 78 -6.27 -6.24 14.87
C VAL A 78 -6.24 -7.71 14.46
N LEU A 79 -5.78 -8.62 15.32
CA LEU A 79 -5.78 -10.06 15.03
C LEU A 79 -7.18 -10.65 14.86
N VAL A 80 -8.14 -10.23 15.69
CA VAL A 80 -9.53 -10.68 15.55
C VAL A 80 -10.12 -10.18 14.23
N ILE A 81 -9.86 -8.92 13.89
CA ILE A 81 -10.29 -8.32 12.61
C ILE A 81 -9.66 -9.07 11.42
N THR A 82 -8.36 -9.37 11.45
CA THR A 82 -7.71 -10.09 10.34
C THR A 82 -8.26 -11.49 10.17
N LEU A 83 -8.52 -12.22 11.26
CA LEU A 83 -9.15 -13.55 11.20
C LEU A 83 -10.55 -13.47 10.57
N PHE A 84 -11.34 -12.47 10.95
CA PHE A 84 -12.64 -12.25 10.35
C PHE A 84 -12.55 -11.89 8.85
N LEU A 85 -11.60 -11.02 8.46
CA LEU A 85 -11.37 -10.67 7.06
C LEU A 85 -10.96 -11.90 6.24
N ILE A 86 -10.10 -12.77 6.78
CA ILE A 86 -9.73 -14.04 6.13
C ILE A 86 -10.99 -14.89 5.92
N MET A 87 -11.85 -15.01 6.93
CA MET A 87 -13.11 -15.74 6.78
C MET A 87 -14.03 -15.09 5.73
N ALA A 88 -14.05 -13.76 5.65
CA ALA A 88 -14.83 -13.04 4.65
C ALA A 88 -14.35 -13.31 3.20
N THR A 89 -13.07 -13.63 2.99
CA THR A 89 -12.55 -13.94 1.64
C THR A 89 -13.24 -15.15 0.99
N PHE A 90 -13.80 -16.09 1.76
CA PHE A 90 -14.52 -17.25 1.23
C PHE A 90 -15.81 -16.89 0.46
N LEU A 91 -16.38 -15.71 0.75
CA LEU A 91 -17.58 -15.20 0.09
C LEU A 91 -17.28 -14.53 -1.26
N SER A 92 -16.01 -14.24 -1.54
CA SER A 92 -15.60 -13.52 -2.74
C SER A 92 -15.46 -14.44 -3.98
N PRO A 93 -15.67 -13.92 -5.21
CA PRO A 93 -15.36 -14.65 -6.43
C PRO A 93 -13.88 -15.05 -6.51
N SER A 94 -13.62 -16.21 -7.11
CA SER A 94 -12.26 -16.69 -7.34
C SER A 94 -11.62 -15.93 -8.50
N ILE A 95 -10.43 -15.36 -8.27
CA ILE A 95 -9.59 -14.80 -9.33
C ILE A 95 -8.43 -15.77 -9.54
N SER A 96 -8.22 -16.21 -10.79
CA SER A 96 -7.16 -17.17 -11.13
C SER A 96 -7.20 -18.47 -10.29
N GLY A 97 -8.41 -18.94 -9.95
CA GLY A 97 -8.63 -20.17 -9.18
C GLY A 97 -8.53 -20.03 -7.65
N ALA A 98 -8.28 -18.83 -7.11
CA ALA A 98 -8.17 -18.61 -5.67
C ALA A 98 -9.09 -17.47 -5.16
N LYS A 99 -9.70 -17.66 -3.98
CA LYS A 99 -10.51 -16.65 -3.29
C LYS A 99 -9.64 -15.87 -2.30
N ARG A 100 -9.07 -14.74 -2.75
CA ARG A 100 -8.09 -13.96 -1.96
C ARG A 100 -8.47 -12.50 -1.74
N TRP A 101 -9.31 -11.96 -2.62
CA TRP A 101 -9.64 -10.55 -2.65
C TRP A 101 -11.00 -10.32 -2.01
N ILE A 102 -11.19 -9.19 -1.34
CA ILE A 102 -12.51 -8.77 -0.87
C ILE A 102 -12.92 -7.62 -1.77
N PHE A 103 -13.96 -7.85 -2.56
CA PHE A 103 -14.52 -6.81 -3.43
C PHE A 103 -15.60 -6.06 -2.65
N LEU A 104 -15.39 -4.76 -2.49
CA LEU A 104 -16.44 -3.84 -2.11
C LEU A 104 -17.07 -3.38 -3.43
N GLN A 105 -18.24 -3.94 -3.73
CA GLN A 105 -19.02 -3.60 -4.92
C GLN A 105 -19.80 -2.31 -4.73
#